data_AF-A0A139N806-F1
#
_entry.id   AF-A0A139N806-F1
#
_cell.length_a   1.000
_cell.length_b   1.000
_cell.length_c   1.000
_cell.angle_alpha   90.00
_cell.angle_beta   90.00
_cell.angle_gamma   90.00
#
_symmetry.space_group_name_H-M   'P 1'
#
loop_
_entity.id
_entity.type
_entity.pdbx_description
1 polymer ?
#
loop_
_entity_poly.entity_id
_entity_poly.type
_entity_poly.pdbx_seq_one_letter_code
_entity_poly.pdbx_strand_id
1 'polypeptide(L)'
;MIDVRLGGNDFTIADKIVVDYMKHKQTGFYTVAELEGNYSVTLNKPNLSNVSEEQEKKLSEIIEEINEQLDLDIDDQIAVSGAVSIRELMKKNPKLKQSALVNSREDFEFSFEDEIDKALTDGYTQNQDFFGVLLSNEDFKKRIAKIFIDDVYQSFKKSSD
;
A
#
# COMPACT_ATOMS: atom_id res chain seq x y z
N MET A 1 6.25 0.07 -61.57
CA MET A 1 6.08 -1.30 -62.08
C MET A 1 7.02 -2.17 -61.27
N ILE A 2 6.50 -2.97 -60.35
CA ILE A 2 7.30 -3.89 -59.53
C ILE A 2 7.15 -5.26 -60.17
N ASP A 3 8.26 -5.81 -60.65
CA ASP A 3 8.30 -7.17 -61.19
C ASP A 3 8.48 -8.14 -60.02
N VAL A 4 7.57 -9.10 -59.88
CA VAL A 4 7.60 -10.10 -58.79
C VAL A 4 7.67 -11.47 -59.44
N ARG A 5 8.88 -12.04 -59.49
CA ARG A 5 9.07 -13.45 -59.81
C ARG A 5 8.95 -14.27 -58.53
N LEU A 6 8.06 -15.27 -58.58
CA LEU A 6 7.81 -16.26 -57.53
C LEU A 6 8.92 -17.32 -57.49
N GLY A 7 9.39 -17.65 -56.29
CA GLY A 7 10.17 -18.86 -56.06
C GLY A 7 10.84 -18.90 -54.68
N GLY A 8 10.38 -19.83 -53.83
CA GLY A 8 11.13 -20.31 -52.66
C GLY A 8 10.90 -19.54 -51.36
N ASN A 9 10.45 -20.27 -50.34
CA ASN A 9 10.35 -19.81 -48.96
C ASN A 9 11.69 -19.27 -48.46
N ASP A 10 11.63 -18.14 -47.73
CA ASP A 10 12.62 -17.55 -46.81
C ASP A 10 13.01 -16.11 -47.20
N PHE A 11 12.18 -15.15 -46.79
CA PHE A 11 12.53 -13.73 -46.83
C PHE A 11 13.19 -13.32 -45.49
N THR A 12 14.51 -13.30 -45.46
CA THR A 12 15.28 -12.58 -44.43
C THR A 12 15.31 -11.10 -44.81
N ILE A 13 14.48 -10.29 -44.16
CA ILE A 13 14.43 -8.82 -44.38
C ILE A 13 15.52 -8.05 -43.61
N ALA A 14 16.48 -8.77 -43.04
CA ALA A 14 17.41 -8.21 -42.08
C ALA A 14 18.41 -7.19 -42.66
N ASP A 15 18.57 -7.11 -43.99
CA ASP A 15 19.77 -6.44 -44.53
C ASP A 15 19.53 -5.40 -45.63
N LYS A 16 18.29 -4.93 -45.86
CA LYS A 16 18.02 -3.93 -46.92
C LYS A 16 16.93 -2.91 -46.59
N ILE A 17 16.96 -2.33 -45.40
CA ILE A 17 16.28 -1.05 -45.17
C ILE A 17 17.32 0.00 -44.83
N VAL A 18 17.79 0.72 -45.84
CA VAL A 18 18.46 2.01 -45.67
C VAL A 18 17.37 3.07 -45.79
N VAL A 19 16.84 3.54 -44.65
CA VAL A 19 15.90 4.68 -44.65
C VAL A 19 16.75 5.96 -44.72
N ASP A 20 17.10 6.35 -45.93
CA ASP A 20 17.50 7.73 -46.20
C ASP A 20 16.26 8.47 -46.74
N TYR A 21 15.99 9.66 -46.20
CA TYR A 21 14.85 10.56 -46.49
C TYR A 21 13.53 10.33 -45.73
N MET A 22 13.54 10.62 -44.42
CA MET A 22 12.37 11.19 -43.76
C MET A 22 12.75 12.51 -43.08
N LYS A 23 12.50 13.64 -43.76
CA LYS A 23 12.64 14.98 -43.15
C LYS A 23 11.40 15.26 -42.30
N HIS A 24 11.54 15.15 -40.99
CA HIS A 24 10.50 15.54 -40.03
C HIS A 24 10.39 17.08 -40.02
N LYS A 25 9.27 17.63 -40.49
CA LYS A 25 8.95 19.06 -40.34
C LYS A 25 8.06 19.19 -39.10
N GLN A 26 8.59 19.80 -38.04
CA GLN A 26 7.87 20.05 -36.79
C GLN A 26 6.73 21.06 -37.03
N THR A 27 5.48 20.65 -36.88
CA THR A 27 4.28 21.47 -37.14
C THR A 27 3.68 22.15 -35.91
N GLY A 28 4.42 22.23 -34.80
CA GLY A 28 4.06 23.02 -33.62
C GLY A 28 4.67 22.50 -32.32
N PHE A 29 4.90 23.40 -31.37
CA PHE A 29 5.18 23.06 -29.98
C PHE A 29 3.90 23.30 -29.18
N TYR A 30 3.37 22.25 -28.55
CA TYR A 30 2.38 22.40 -27.48
C TYR A 30 3.12 22.22 -26.17
N THR A 31 3.55 23.32 -25.56
CA THR A 31 3.98 23.31 -24.16
C THR A 31 2.72 23.21 -23.32
N VAL A 32 2.46 22.06 -22.70
CA VAL A 32 1.61 22.02 -21.52
C VAL A 32 2.27 22.96 -20.53
N ALA A 33 1.56 24.01 -20.11
CA ALA A 33 2.08 24.91 -19.10
C ALA A 33 2.52 24.07 -17.90
N GLU A 34 3.77 24.22 -17.46
CA GLU A 34 4.18 23.73 -16.14
C GLU A 34 3.32 24.49 -15.13
N LEU A 35 2.21 23.88 -14.73
CA LEU A 35 1.56 24.21 -13.48
C LEU A 35 2.65 24.05 -12.43
N GLU A 36 3.03 25.14 -11.75
CA GLU A 36 3.83 25.04 -10.53
C GLU A 36 3.04 24.19 -9.54
N GLY A 37 3.31 22.89 -9.60
CA GLY A 37 2.68 21.88 -8.80
C GLY A 37 3.22 21.95 -7.39
N ASN A 38 2.83 22.97 -6.64
CA ASN A 38 2.79 22.88 -5.19
C ASN A 38 1.65 21.91 -4.81
N TYR A 39 1.82 20.64 -5.16
CA TYR A 39 1.02 19.54 -4.64
C TYR A 39 1.48 19.29 -3.22
N SER A 40 1.08 20.15 -2.29
CA SER A 40 1.14 19.81 -0.88
C SER A 40 -0.02 18.84 -0.62
N VAL A 41 0.27 17.55 -0.70
CA VAL A 41 -0.59 16.55 -0.06
C VAL A 41 -0.33 16.69 1.42
N THR A 42 -1.08 17.56 2.09
CA THR A 42 -1.24 17.47 3.54
C THR A 42 -2.03 16.20 3.81
N LEU A 43 -1.33 15.07 3.89
CA LEU A 43 -1.83 13.94 4.65
C LEU A 43 -2.09 14.47 6.05
N ASN A 44 -3.34 14.38 6.52
CA ASN A 44 -3.59 14.49 7.95
C ASN A 44 -2.69 13.42 8.58
N LYS A 45 -1.58 13.84 9.21
CA LYS A 45 -0.80 12.94 10.05
C LYS A 45 -1.82 12.26 10.96
N PRO A 46 -1.88 10.93 11.00
CA PRO A 46 -2.78 10.25 11.90
C PRO A 46 -2.62 10.87 13.28
N ASN A 47 -3.73 11.15 13.97
CA ASN A 47 -3.68 11.74 15.28
C ASN A 47 -2.96 10.74 16.20
N LEU A 48 -1.66 10.96 16.44
CA LEU A 48 -0.78 10.10 17.25
C LEU A 48 -1.30 9.97 18.70
N SER A 49 -2.19 10.89 19.11
CA SER A 49 -2.79 11.04 20.44
C SER A 49 -3.60 9.85 20.97
N ASN A 50 -3.64 8.70 20.30
CA ASN A 50 -4.58 7.62 20.59
C ASN A 50 -3.92 6.24 20.77
N VAL A 51 -2.58 6.12 20.85
CA VAL A 51 -1.90 4.85 21.19
C VAL A 51 -1.51 4.92 22.66
N SER A 52 -1.81 3.88 23.44
CA SER A 52 -1.37 3.84 24.85
C SER A 52 0.12 3.57 24.94
N GLU A 53 0.78 3.99 26.03
CA GLU A 53 2.20 3.68 26.27
C GLU A 53 2.51 2.17 26.19
N GLU A 54 1.56 1.33 26.60
CA GLU A 54 1.69 -0.13 26.52
C GLU A 54 1.66 -0.62 25.06
N GLN A 55 0.80 -0.03 24.23
CA GLN A 55 0.73 -0.36 22.80
C GLN A 55 1.97 0.12 22.05
N GLU A 56 2.46 1.33 22.37
CA GLU A 56 3.69 1.87 21.80
C GLU A 56 4.89 0.99 22.15
N LYS A 57 5.01 0.58 23.42
CA LYS A 57 6.08 -0.34 23.84
C LYS A 57 6.02 -1.69 23.10
N LYS A 58 4.83 -2.31 23.02
CA LYS A 58 4.66 -3.58 22.29
C LYS A 58 4.95 -3.44 20.80
N LEU A 59 4.62 -2.28 20.22
CA LEU A 59 4.96 -1.97 18.84
C LEU A 59 6.47 -1.91 18.69
N SER A 60 7.18 -1.07 19.46
CA SER A 60 8.63 -0.96 19.41
C SER A 60 9.33 -2.31 19.57
N GLU A 61 8.89 -3.16 20.51
CA GLU A 61 9.43 -4.53 20.65
C GLU A 61 9.26 -5.36 19.37
N ILE A 62 8.11 -5.27 18.69
CA ILE A 62 7.90 -5.97 17.41
C ILE A 62 8.78 -5.37 16.29
N ILE A 63 9.01 -4.05 16.31
CA ILE A 63 9.84 -3.38 15.29
C ILE A 63 11.31 -3.75 15.44
N GLU A 64 11.82 -3.78 16.67
CA GLU A 64 13.17 -4.28 16.96
C GLU A 64 13.33 -5.71 16.42
N GLU A 65 12.37 -6.60 16.68
CA GLU A 65 12.40 -7.96 16.15
C GLU A 65 12.34 -8.03 14.62
N ILE A 66 11.56 -7.16 13.97
CA ILE A 66 11.49 -7.05 12.52
C ILE A 66 12.85 -6.64 11.94
N ASN A 67 13.46 -5.60 12.52
CA ASN A 67 14.76 -5.10 12.09
C ASN A 67 15.85 -6.16 12.27
N GLU A 68 15.85 -6.88 13.40
CA GLU A 68 16.78 -7.98 13.67
C GLU A 68 16.61 -9.19 12.74
N GLN A 69 15.36 -9.59 12.45
CA GLN A 69 15.10 -10.79 11.65
C GLN A 69 15.25 -10.57 10.14
N LEU A 70 14.94 -9.36 9.67
CA LEU A 70 14.90 -9.05 8.24
C LEU A 70 16.07 -8.18 7.77
N ASP A 71 17.01 -7.84 8.65
CA ASP A 71 18.15 -6.94 8.38
C ASP A 71 17.66 -5.58 7.82
N LEU A 72 16.63 -5.03 8.47
CA LEU A 72 16.00 -3.76 8.13
C LEU A 72 16.32 -2.70 9.18
N ASP A 73 16.13 -1.44 8.82
CA ASP A 73 16.30 -0.27 9.70
C ASP A 73 15.03 0.60 9.65
N ILE A 74 13.91 0.01 10.05
CA ILE A 74 12.63 0.73 10.12
C ILE A 74 12.66 1.63 11.35
N ASP A 75 12.45 2.93 11.13
CA ASP A 75 12.33 3.92 12.19
C ASP A 75 11.05 3.67 13.04
N ASP A 76 11.21 3.67 14.35
CA ASP A 76 10.11 3.44 15.31
C ASP A 76 8.93 4.40 15.11
N GLN A 77 9.18 5.68 14.83
CA GLN A 77 8.11 6.64 14.60
C GLN A 77 7.37 6.35 13.30
N ILE A 78 8.09 5.92 12.27
CA ILE A 78 7.50 5.49 11.00
C ILE A 78 6.61 4.26 11.24
N ALA A 79 7.10 3.27 11.96
CA ALA A 79 6.33 2.07 12.29
C ALA A 79 5.11 2.35 13.17
N VAL A 80 5.25 3.15 14.24
CA VAL A 80 4.13 3.57 15.11
C VAL A 80 3.11 4.34 14.28
N SER A 81 3.53 5.27 13.42
CA SER A 81 2.60 6.00 12.55
C SER A 81 1.88 5.08 11.56
N GLY A 82 2.58 4.08 11.02
CA GLY A 82 2.03 3.07 10.13
C GLY A 82 1.00 2.19 10.83
N ALA A 83 1.32 1.72 12.03
CA ALA A 83 0.42 0.96 12.89
C ALA A 83 -0.88 1.73 13.22
N VAL A 84 -0.76 3.03 13.51
CA VAL A 84 -1.93 3.90 13.69
C VAL A 84 -2.73 4.04 12.40
N SER A 85 -2.08 4.22 11.25
CA SER A 85 -2.76 4.28 9.96
C SER A 85 -3.58 3.02 9.69
N ILE A 86 -3.01 1.83 9.95
CA ILE A 86 -3.72 0.55 9.83
C ILE A 86 -4.96 0.57 10.72
N ARG A 87 -4.81 0.92 12.00
CA ARG A 87 -5.95 1.01 12.93
C ARG A 87 -7.06 1.93 12.40
N GLU A 88 -6.71 3.11 11.89
CA GLU A 88 -7.70 4.06 11.37
C GLU A 88 -8.36 3.59 10.07
N LEU A 89 -7.64 2.85 9.21
CA LEU A 89 -8.23 2.19 8.04
C LEU A 89 -9.23 1.10 8.47
N MET A 90 -8.87 0.30 9.48
CA MET A 90 -9.74 -0.74 10.02
C MET A 90 -11.01 -0.14 10.66
N LYS A 91 -10.89 0.96 11.41
CA LYS A 91 -12.06 1.69 11.98
C LYS A 91 -13.00 2.27 10.93
N LYS A 92 -12.51 2.55 9.72
CA LYS A 92 -13.34 3.05 8.62
C LYS A 92 -13.98 1.93 7.81
N ASN A 93 -13.58 0.67 8.03
CA ASN A 93 -14.06 -0.45 7.25
C ASN A 93 -15.53 -0.78 7.59
N PRO A 94 -16.46 -0.65 6.62
CA PRO A 94 -17.88 -0.90 6.86
C PRO A 94 -18.19 -2.37 7.19
N LYS A 95 -17.41 -3.32 6.66
CA LYS A 95 -17.59 -4.75 6.97
C LYS A 95 -17.20 -5.05 8.42
N LEU A 96 -16.09 -4.48 8.89
CA LEU A 96 -15.69 -4.61 10.29
C LEU A 96 -16.70 -3.96 11.23
N LYS A 97 -17.25 -2.80 10.85
CA LYS A 97 -18.33 -2.18 11.61
C LYS A 97 -19.54 -3.11 11.74
N GLN A 98 -20.01 -3.70 10.65
CA GLN A 98 -21.14 -4.63 10.68
C GLN A 98 -20.83 -5.89 11.48
N SER A 99 -19.64 -6.47 11.29
CA SER A 99 -19.18 -7.64 12.03
C SER A 99 -19.16 -7.34 13.54
N ALA A 100 -18.57 -6.23 13.97
CA ALA A 100 -18.50 -5.85 15.38
C ALA A 100 -19.88 -5.66 16.04
N LEU A 101 -20.90 -5.25 15.29
CA LEU A 101 -22.27 -5.07 15.83
C LEU A 101 -22.93 -6.40 16.13
N VAL A 102 -22.78 -7.38 15.23
CA VAL A 102 -23.50 -8.66 15.28
C VAL A 102 -22.72 -9.72 16.06
N ASN A 103 -21.40 -9.67 16.01
CA ASN A 103 -20.53 -10.77 16.44
C ASN A 103 -19.92 -10.56 17.82
N SER A 104 -19.53 -11.68 18.44
CA SER A 104 -18.65 -11.72 19.62
C SER A 104 -17.27 -11.18 19.28
N ARG A 105 -16.43 -10.96 20.30
CA ARG A 105 -15.04 -10.54 20.08
C ARG A 105 -14.29 -11.63 19.31
N GLU A 106 -14.43 -12.90 19.70
CA GLU A 106 -13.72 -13.99 19.03
C GLU A 106 -14.09 -14.10 17.54
N ASP A 107 -15.36 -13.97 17.21
CA ASP A 107 -15.82 -14.01 15.82
C ASP A 107 -15.38 -12.78 15.00
N PHE A 108 -15.25 -11.62 15.66
CA PHE A 108 -14.73 -10.40 15.05
C PHE A 108 -13.24 -10.54 14.66
N GLU A 109 -12.45 -11.33 15.39
CA GLU A 109 -11.03 -11.56 15.10
C GLU A 109 -10.82 -12.12 13.70
N PHE A 110 -11.63 -13.09 13.27
CA PHE A 110 -11.56 -13.61 11.91
C PHE A 110 -11.86 -12.54 10.85
N SER A 111 -12.89 -11.72 11.09
CA SER A 111 -13.21 -10.62 10.18
C SER A 111 -12.09 -9.58 10.11
N PHE A 112 -11.45 -9.31 11.25
CA PHE A 112 -10.35 -8.37 11.37
C PHE A 112 -9.11 -8.88 10.63
N GLU A 113 -8.75 -10.15 10.80
CA GLU A 113 -7.65 -10.78 10.07
C GLU A 113 -7.92 -10.81 8.55
N ASP A 114 -9.14 -11.07 8.11
CA ASP A 114 -9.48 -11.08 6.68
C ASP A 114 -9.38 -9.69 6.02
N GLU A 115 -9.74 -8.63 6.75
CA GLU A 115 -9.76 -7.28 6.21
C GLU A 115 -8.44 -6.51 6.41
N ILE A 116 -7.51 -7.02 7.24
CA ILE A 116 -6.22 -6.35 7.47
C ILE A 116 -5.36 -6.30 6.21
N ASP A 117 -5.38 -7.35 5.39
CA ASP A 117 -4.63 -7.41 4.13
C ASP A 117 -5.09 -6.34 3.14
N LYS A 118 -6.41 -6.12 3.12
CA LYS A 118 -7.00 -5.06 2.31
C LYS A 118 -6.61 -3.69 2.84
N ALA A 119 -6.66 -3.47 4.16
CA ALA A 119 -6.24 -2.21 4.76
C ALA A 119 -4.74 -1.92 4.52
N LEU A 120 -3.89 -2.94 4.64
CA LEU A 120 -2.46 -2.85 4.33
C LEU A 120 -2.23 -2.54 2.84
N THR A 121 -2.98 -3.16 1.94
CA THR A 121 -2.88 -2.87 0.50
C THR A 121 -3.34 -1.45 0.18
N ASP A 122 -4.48 -1.01 0.73
CA ASP A 122 -5.04 0.33 0.50
C ASP A 122 -4.16 1.44 1.08
N GLY A 123 -3.48 1.16 2.20
CA GLY A 123 -2.56 2.11 2.86
C GLY A 123 -1.09 1.95 2.46
N TYR A 124 -0.76 1.02 1.57
CA TYR A 124 0.63 0.67 1.22
C TYR A 124 1.46 1.87 0.78
N THR A 125 0.85 2.82 0.06
CA THR A 125 1.52 4.04 -0.43
C THR A 125 1.98 4.98 0.67
N GLN A 126 1.44 4.86 1.89
CA GLN A 126 1.77 5.72 3.02
C GLN A 126 3.02 5.25 3.78
N ASN A 127 3.26 3.94 3.82
CA ASN A 127 4.41 3.35 4.51
C ASN A 127 4.76 1.99 3.89
N GLN A 128 5.47 2.03 2.76
CA GLN A 128 5.74 0.85 1.94
C GLN A 128 6.62 -0.18 2.66
N ASP A 129 7.61 0.27 3.41
CA ASP A 129 8.56 -0.62 4.08
C ASP A 129 7.86 -1.40 5.19
N PHE A 130 7.19 -0.71 6.11
CA PHE A 130 6.49 -1.36 7.21
C PHE A 130 5.30 -2.20 6.71
N PHE A 131 4.51 -1.68 5.77
CA PHE A 131 3.32 -2.41 5.30
C PHE A 131 3.72 -3.61 4.43
N GLY A 132 4.80 -3.47 3.66
CA GLY A 132 5.40 -4.56 2.88
C GLY A 132 5.90 -5.70 3.77
N VAL A 133 6.55 -5.36 4.90
CA VAL A 133 6.93 -6.37 5.90
C VAL A 133 5.71 -7.09 6.46
N LEU A 134 4.66 -6.37 6.85
CA LEU A 134 3.46 -7.02 7.38
C LEU A 134 2.73 -7.86 6.33
N LEU A 135 2.69 -7.43 5.07
CA LEU A 135 2.10 -8.21 3.98
C LEU A 135 2.92 -9.46 3.61
N SER A 136 4.23 -9.45 3.88
CA SER A 136 5.11 -10.59 3.60
C SER A 136 5.30 -11.53 4.79
N ASN A 137 4.96 -11.10 6.00
CA ASN A 137 5.12 -11.88 7.23
C ASN A 137 3.81 -11.95 8.05
N GLU A 138 3.14 -13.09 7.95
CA GLU A 138 1.88 -13.37 8.65
C GLU A 138 2.00 -13.30 10.18
N ASP A 139 3.14 -13.68 10.75
CA ASP A 139 3.32 -13.71 12.21
C ASP A 139 3.40 -12.29 12.77
N PHE A 140 4.20 -11.42 12.15
CA PHE A 140 4.26 -10.00 12.52
C PHE A 140 2.92 -9.31 12.28
N LYS A 141 2.27 -9.59 11.15
CA LYS A 141 0.92 -9.07 10.86
C LYS A 141 -0.08 -9.40 11.96
N LYS A 142 -0.14 -10.66 12.40
CA LYS A 142 -1.03 -11.10 13.47
C LYS A 142 -0.71 -10.47 14.82
N ARG A 143 0.57 -10.31 15.15
CA ARG A 143 0.99 -9.64 16.40
C ARG A 143 0.56 -8.18 16.42
N ILE A 144 0.77 -7.45 15.32
CA ILE A 144 0.32 -6.06 15.17
C ILE A 144 -1.22 -5.98 15.20
N ALA A 145 -1.91 -6.89 14.51
CA ALA A 145 -3.37 -6.95 14.50
C ALA A 145 -3.95 -7.08 15.92
N LYS A 146 -3.37 -7.98 16.73
CA LYS A 146 -3.80 -8.22 18.12
C LYS A 146 -3.62 -7.03 19.05
N ILE A 147 -2.71 -6.11 18.75
CA ILE A 147 -2.54 -4.88 19.55
C ILE A 147 -3.75 -3.95 19.42
N PHE A 148 -4.39 -3.94 18.25
CA PHE A 148 -5.45 -2.98 17.92
C PHE A 148 -6.83 -3.59 17.77
N ILE A 149 -6.96 -4.91 17.72
CA ILE A 149 -8.25 -5.57 17.53
C ILE A 149 -9.28 -5.13 18.58
N ASP A 150 -8.88 -5.11 19.85
CA ASP A 150 -9.78 -4.75 20.95
C ASP A 150 -10.17 -3.28 20.88
N ASP A 151 -9.23 -2.39 20.55
CA ASP A 151 -9.49 -0.97 20.34
C ASP A 151 -10.49 -0.73 19.20
N VAL A 152 -10.31 -1.42 18.07
CA VAL A 152 -11.19 -1.28 16.92
C VAL A 152 -12.58 -1.83 17.24
N TYR A 153 -12.66 -3.01 17.85
CA TYR A 153 -13.92 -3.62 18.27
C TYR A 153 -14.70 -2.71 19.23
N GLN A 154 -14.03 -2.21 20.28
CA GLN A 154 -14.64 -1.32 21.26
C GLN A 154 -15.04 0.03 20.64
N SER A 155 -14.27 0.53 19.67
CA SER A 155 -14.64 1.76 18.96
C SER A 155 -15.96 1.63 18.20
N PHE A 156 -16.23 0.46 17.60
CA PHE A 156 -17.50 0.22 16.93
C PHE A 156 -18.66 0.04 17.89
N LYS A 157 -18.46 -0.69 19.00
CA LYS A 157 -19.51 -0.86 20.04
C LYS A 157 -19.91 0.47 20.68
N LYS A 158 -18.93 1.31 21.06
CA LYS A 158 -19.19 2.65 21.61
C LYS A 158 -19.86 3.60 20.62
N SER A 159 -19.62 3.42 19.32
CA SER A 159 -20.25 4.24 18.27
C SER A 159 -21.70 3.85 17.96
N SER A 160 -22.22 2.80 18.59
CA SER A 160 -23.55 2.25 18.35
C SER A 160 -24.57 2.56 19.46
N ASP A 161 -24.16 3.27 20.51
CA ASP A 161 -25.01 3.96 21.49
C ASP A 161 -25.30 5.40 21.02
#